data_AF-A0ABD0VD75-F1
#
_entry.id   AF-A0ABD0VD75-F1
#
_cell.length_a   1.000
_cell.length_b   1.000
_cell.length_c   1.000
_cell.angle_alpha   90.00
_cell.angle_beta   90.00
_cell.angle_gamma   90.00
#
_symmetry.space_group_name_H-M   'P 1'
#
loop_
_entity.id
_entity.type
_entity.pdbx_description
1 polymer ?
#
loop_
_entity_poly.entity_id
_entity_poly.type
_entity_poly.pdbx_seq_one_letter_code
_entity_poly.pdbx_strand_id
1 'polypeptide(L)'
;MSIHLNEELLVNSFKTLDGRGANVHIAGGACITLQYVSNVIIHNLHIHDCVPAGNAIVRSSPTHAGFRGRSDGDGISIFGGRDIWIDHCALSNCADGLIDAIMGSTAITISNSYFSRHNEVMLMGHRDDYLPDSGMQITIAFNRFGEKLVQRMPRCRHGYFHIVNNDYTEWEMYAIGGSANPTINSQGNRYRAPPDPNAKEVTKRIETDEEEWNEWNWRTEGDILVNGAFFVPSGEGLAALYDKASSVEPKSAKFIDELTRNAGVLGGPRDNGAYPGTNDGGFAAGGGGMAIDGGGGGGGSGASGFLGMVFGGGARPLPSGFQLLLPLFVIFFFSSMYLYPL
;
A
#
# COMPACT_ATOMS: atom_id res chain seq x y z
N MET A 1 14.72 1.41 18.96
CA MET A 1 14.94 2.84 18.67
C MET A 1 13.58 3.47 18.48
N SER A 2 13.28 4.54 19.23
CA SER A 2 12.05 5.31 19.07
C SER A 2 12.43 6.71 18.60
N ILE A 3 11.88 7.12 17.47
CA ILE A 3 12.19 8.35 16.76
C ILE A 3 10.94 9.23 16.80
N HIS A 4 11.03 10.35 17.50
CA HIS A 4 10.03 11.39 17.49
C HIS A 4 10.52 12.50 16.54
N LEU A 5 9.82 12.70 15.44
CA LEU A 5 10.15 13.77 14.48
C LEU A 5 9.38 15.04 14.86
N ASN A 6 10.11 16.13 15.03
CA ASN A 6 9.49 17.44 15.29
C ASN A 6 8.72 17.97 14.08
N GLU A 7 9.15 17.61 12.87
CA GLU A 7 8.59 18.03 11.59
C GLU A 7 8.63 16.87 10.59
N GLU A 8 7.91 16.96 9.48
CA GLU A 8 7.89 15.91 8.44
C GLU A 8 9.30 15.49 8.00
N LEU A 9 9.54 14.18 7.91
CA LEU A 9 10.75 13.64 7.30
C LEU A 9 10.55 13.58 5.77
N LEU A 10 11.11 14.56 5.08
CA LEU A 10 11.17 14.58 3.62
C LEU A 10 12.22 13.60 3.10
N VAL A 11 11.77 12.49 2.51
CA VAL A 11 12.67 11.49 1.93
C VAL A 11 12.84 11.76 0.43
N ASN A 12 14.10 11.90 0.00
CA ASN A 12 14.43 12.12 -1.41
C ASN A 12 14.39 10.82 -2.24
N SER A 13 14.45 10.97 -3.56
CA SER A 13 14.59 9.84 -4.49
C SER A 13 15.81 8.96 -4.21
N PHE A 14 15.73 7.70 -4.64
CA PHE A 14 16.79 6.69 -4.55
C PHE A 14 17.23 6.46 -3.10
N LYS A 15 16.26 6.09 -2.25
CA LYS A 15 16.49 5.82 -0.83
C LYS A 15 15.79 4.54 -0.40
N THR A 16 16.41 3.89 0.58
CA THR A 16 15.79 2.82 1.34
C THR A 16 15.83 3.21 2.80
N LEU A 17 14.67 3.26 3.45
CA LEU A 17 14.56 3.24 4.89
C LEU A 17 14.39 1.77 5.29
N ASP A 18 15.37 1.20 5.98
CA ASP A 18 15.41 -0.22 6.34
C ASP A 18 15.56 -0.37 7.85
N GLY A 19 14.52 -0.89 8.50
CA GLY A 19 14.54 -1.18 9.92
C GLY A 19 14.99 -2.60 10.28
N ARG A 20 15.41 -3.44 9.33
CA ARG A 20 15.78 -4.84 9.63
C ARG A 20 16.90 -4.93 10.67
N GLY A 21 16.80 -5.95 11.53
CA GLY A 21 17.76 -6.19 12.59
C GLY A 21 17.64 -5.20 13.77
N ALA A 22 16.68 -4.27 13.72
CA ALA A 22 16.39 -3.33 14.79
C ALA A 22 14.87 -3.23 15.01
N ASN A 23 14.47 -2.88 16.23
CA ASN A 23 13.09 -2.46 16.47
C ASN A 23 13.01 -0.93 16.34
N VAL A 24 12.54 -0.43 15.19
CA VAL A 24 12.52 1.01 14.85
C VAL A 24 11.10 1.52 14.82
N HIS A 25 10.80 2.48 15.69
CA HIS A 25 9.52 3.20 15.74
C HIS A 25 9.72 4.65 15.29
N ILE A 26 8.91 5.11 14.35
CA ILE A 26 8.72 6.53 14.02
C ILE A 26 7.33 6.89 14.55
N ALA A 27 7.30 7.65 15.65
CA ALA A 27 6.06 7.81 16.40
C ALA A 27 5.95 9.06 17.26
N GLY A 28 4.70 9.45 17.54
CA GLY A 28 4.33 10.50 18.49
C GLY A 28 4.56 11.93 17.99
N GLY A 29 5.07 12.12 16.78
CA GLY A 29 5.37 13.40 16.14
C GLY A 29 4.91 13.41 14.68
N ALA A 30 5.49 14.25 13.84
CA ALA A 30 5.29 14.10 12.39
C ALA A 30 5.93 12.80 11.89
N CYS A 31 5.60 12.43 10.65
CA CYS A 31 6.05 11.18 10.06
C CYS A 31 6.63 11.39 8.65
N ILE A 32 6.43 10.44 7.73
CA ILE A 32 7.22 10.34 6.50
C ILE A 32 6.47 10.98 5.34
N THR A 33 7.16 11.85 4.58
CA THR A 33 6.60 12.47 3.38
C THR A 33 7.50 12.24 2.17
N LEU A 34 6.92 11.67 1.11
CA LEU A 34 7.51 11.41 -0.20
C LEU A 34 6.92 12.39 -1.23
N GLN A 35 7.57 13.53 -1.45
CA GLN A 35 7.04 14.58 -2.31
C GLN A 35 7.84 14.75 -3.61
N TYR A 36 7.23 14.44 -4.75
CA TYR A 36 7.80 14.52 -6.10
C TYR A 36 9.10 13.73 -6.26
N VAL A 37 9.14 12.54 -5.66
CA VAL A 37 10.30 11.65 -5.62
C VAL A 37 10.04 10.32 -6.29
N SER A 38 11.11 9.58 -6.57
CA SER A 38 10.99 8.23 -7.12
C SER A 38 12.01 7.26 -6.55
N ASN A 39 11.76 5.96 -6.72
CA ASN A 39 12.68 4.91 -6.31
C ASN A 39 12.94 4.94 -4.79
N VAL A 40 11.87 4.80 -4.01
CA VAL A 40 11.93 4.79 -2.54
C VAL A 40 11.41 3.47 -2.00
N ILE A 41 12.16 2.88 -1.07
CA ILE A 41 11.72 1.69 -0.32
C ILE A 41 11.58 2.09 1.14
N ILE A 42 10.42 1.81 1.73
CA ILE A 42 10.19 1.92 3.18
C ILE A 42 9.94 0.51 3.68
N HIS A 43 10.87 -0.02 4.47
CA HIS A 43 10.89 -1.42 4.84
C HIS A 43 11.15 -1.60 6.33
N ASN A 44 10.36 -2.48 6.96
CA ASN A 44 10.59 -2.94 8.32
C ASN A 44 10.50 -1.88 9.43
N LEU A 45 9.53 -0.97 9.34
CA LEU A 45 9.34 0.12 10.32
C LEU A 45 7.99 0.02 11.04
N HIS A 46 7.99 0.37 12.32
CA HIS A 46 6.77 0.76 13.03
C HIS A 46 6.52 2.25 12.82
N ILE A 47 5.33 2.61 12.33
CA ILE A 47 4.92 4.00 12.09
C ILE A 47 3.55 4.20 12.74
N HIS A 48 3.49 5.00 13.80
CA HIS A 48 2.25 5.11 14.58
C HIS A 48 2.18 6.36 15.43
N ASP A 49 0.99 6.72 15.91
CA ASP A 49 0.77 7.92 16.73
C ASP A 49 1.30 9.19 16.04
N CYS A 50 1.26 9.21 14.69
CA CYS A 50 1.65 10.37 13.92
C CYS A 50 0.66 11.51 14.16
N VAL A 51 1.17 12.73 14.33
CA VAL A 51 0.37 13.92 14.63
C VAL A 51 0.74 15.07 13.68
N PRO A 52 -0.17 16.02 13.44
CA PRO A 52 0.13 17.24 12.70
C PRO A 52 1.36 17.98 13.28
N ALA A 53 2.34 18.29 12.43
CA ALA A 53 3.40 19.25 12.74
C ALA A 53 3.58 20.21 11.54
N GLY A 54 4.45 21.21 11.65
CA GLY A 54 4.71 22.15 10.58
C GLY A 54 4.67 23.60 11.02
N ASN A 55 4.47 24.49 10.04
CA ASN A 55 4.73 25.94 10.18
C ASN A 55 6.17 26.23 10.59
N ALA A 56 7.09 25.46 10.02
CA ALA A 56 8.50 25.46 10.35
C ALA A 56 9.37 25.43 9.09
N ILE A 57 10.65 25.78 9.26
CA ILE A 57 11.66 25.58 8.22
C ILE A 57 12.12 24.13 8.28
N VAL A 58 11.77 23.37 7.25
CA VAL A 58 12.12 21.94 7.13
C VAL A 58 13.20 21.78 6.08
N ARG A 59 14.22 21.00 6.42
CA ARG A 59 15.30 20.65 5.51
C ARG A 59 14.83 19.51 4.60
N SER A 60 14.82 19.75 3.28
CA SER A 60 14.55 18.71 2.28
C SER A 60 15.81 18.12 1.66
N SER A 61 16.97 18.78 1.77
CA SER A 61 18.25 18.22 1.35
C SER A 61 19.40 18.82 2.18
N PRO A 62 20.64 18.28 2.09
CA PRO A 62 21.79 18.88 2.77
C PRO A 62 22.00 20.37 2.48
N THR A 63 21.56 20.84 1.32
CA THR A 63 21.74 22.22 0.85
C THR A 63 20.45 23.03 0.75
N HIS A 64 19.28 22.43 1.00
CA HIS A 64 17.99 23.09 0.85
C HIS A 64 17.11 22.91 2.09
N ALA A 65 16.59 24.03 2.58
CA ALA A 65 15.55 24.09 3.59
C ALA A 65 14.54 25.16 3.20
N GLY A 66 13.27 24.88 3.44
CA GLY A 66 12.16 25.76 3.06
C GLY A 66 11.04 25.71 4.09
N PHE A 67 10.18 26.72 4.07
CA PHE A 67 9.00 26.73 4.92
C PHE A 67 8.02 25.64 4.49
N ARG A 68 7.54 24.86 5.46
CA ARG A 68 6.46 23.89 5.31
C ARG A 68 5.27 24.34 6.13
N GLY A 69 4.09 24.27 5.53
CA GLY A 69 2.83 24.41 6.24
C GLY A 69 2.60 23.26 7.21
N ARG A 70 1.44 23.24 7.85
CA ARG A 70 1.05 22.15 8.75
C ARG A 70 0.68 20.89 7.95
N SER A 71 1.23 19.75 8.33
CA SER A 71 0.87 18.42 7.84
C SER A 71 -0.39 17.90 8.54
N ASP A 72 -1.09 16.96 7.90
CA ASP A 72 -2.33 16.40 8.44
C ASP A 72 -2.09 15.33 9.51
N GLY A 73 -0.88 14.74 9.53
CA GLY A 73 -0.49 13.74 10.52
C GLY A 73 -0.63 12.31 10.03
N ASP A 74 -0.48 12.07 8.73
CA ASP A 74 -0.44 10.72 8.17
C ASP A 74 0.81 9.96 8.59
N GLY A 75 0.75 8.63 8.52
CA GLY A 75 1.93 7.77 8.65
C GLY A 75 2.93 7.96 7.52
N ILE A 76 2.48 7.77 6.28
CA ILE A 76 3.27 7.94 5.06
C ILE A 76 2.43 8.71 4.02
N SER A 77 2.83 9.95 3.73
CA SER A 77 2.19 10.75 2.67
C SER A 77 3.03 10.74 1.39
N ILE A 78 2.40 10.49 0.24
CA ILE A 78 3.03 10.38 -1.08
C ILE A 78 2.36 11.36 -2.05
N PHE A 79 3.11 12.35 -2.49
CA PHE A 79 2.63 13.40 -3.39
C PHE A 79 3.38 13.34 -4.71
N GLY A 80 2.71 12.98 -5.81
CA GLY A 80 3.34 12.84 -7.13
C GLY A 80 4.57 11.92 -7.13
N GLY A 81 4.55 10.89 -6.29
CA GLY A 81 5.64 9.92 -6.16
C GLY A 81 5.51 8.77 -7.15
N ARG A 82 6.64 8.18 -7.58
CA ARG A 82 6.62 6.99 -8.45
C ARG A 82 7.65 5.94 -8.10
N ASP A 83 7.40 4.69 -8.41
CA ASP A 83 8.33 3.58 -8.15
C ASP A 83 8.65 3.48 -6.64
N ILE A 84 7.60 3.28 -5.84
CA ILE A 84 7.66 3.24 -4.37
C ILE A 84 7.24 1.87 -3.87
N TRP A 85 7.99 1.33 -2.91
CA TRP A 85 7.68 0.07 -2.25
C TRP A 85 7.62 0.23 -0.73
N ILE A 86 6.44 0.01 -0.17
CA ILE A 86 6.21 -0.02 1.28
C ILE A 86 6.03 -1.48 1.66
N ASP A 87 6.94 -2.02 2.47
CA ASP A 87 7.02 -3.45 2.72
C ASP A 87 7.30 -3.78 4.18
N HIS A 88 6.67 -4.82 4.73
CA HIS A 88 6.94 -5.27 6.10
C HIS A 88 6.85 -4.15 7.15
N CYS A 89 5.95 -3.19 6.97
CA CYS A 89 5.73 -2.12 7.94
C CYS A 89 4.55 -2.44 8.85
N ALA A 90 4.56 -1.89 10.06
CA ALA A 90 3.42 -1.92 10.98
C ALA A 90 2.91 -0.50 11.20
N LEU A 91 1.68 -0.22 10.75
CA LEU A 91 1.06 1.12 10.80
C LEU A 91 -0.20 1.14 11.65
N SER A 92 -0.35 2.15 12.51
CA SER A 92 -1.54 2.29 13.36
C SER A 92 -1.71 3.68 13.97
N ASN A 93 -2.93 4.02 14.39
CA ASN A 93 -3.24 5.16 15.27
C ASN A 93 -2.61 6.51 14.88
N CYS A 94 -2.51 6.82 13.58
CA CYS A 94 -2.14 8.16 13.12
C CYS A 94 -3.32 9.13 13.27
N ALA A 95 -3.06 10.44 13.22
CA ALA A 95 -4.07 11.46 13.41
C ALA A 95 -5.03 11.59 12.22
N ASP A 96 -4.53 11.40 10.99
CA ASP A 96 -5.33 11.43 9.76
C ASP A 96 -5.30 10.07 9.04
N GLY A 97 -4.52 9.88 7.96
CA GLY A 97 -4.38 8.60 7.27
C GLY A 97 -3.19 7.72 7.74
N LEU A 98 -3.16 6.42 7.40
CA LEU A 98 -1.90 5.64 7.55
C LEU A 98 -1.01 5.78 6.31
N ILE A 99 -1.59 5.64 5.12
CA ILE A 99 -0.87 5.81 3.84
C ILE A 99 -1.75 6.58 2.85
N ASP A 100 -1.27 7.75 2.44
CA ASP A 100 -1.96 8.58 1.46
C ASP A 100 -1.11 8.71 0.20
N ALA A 101 -1.65 8.35 -0.95
CA ALA A 101 -0.99 8.49 -2.25
C ALA A 101 -1.85 9.32 -3.19
N ILE A 102 -1.38 10.52 -3.54
CA ILE A 102 -2.17 11.54 -4.22
C ILE A 102 -1.34 12.27 -5.29
N MET A 103 -1.96 13.21 -6.01
CA MET A 103 -1.28 14.13 -6.92
C MET A 103 -0.54 13.43 -8.08
N GLY A 104 -1.18 12.43 -8.70
CA GLY A 104 -0.63 11.68 -9.82
C GLY A 104 0.42 10.65 -9.41
N SER A 105 0.44 10.25 -8.13
CA SER A 105 1.32 9.18 -7.65
C SER A 105 1.00 7.86 -8.36
N THR A 106 2.02 7.07 -8.71
CA THR A 106 1.82 5.83 -9.49
C THR A 106 2.96 4.82 -9.30
N ALA A 107 2.81 3.60 -9.79
CA ALA A 107 3.78 2.52 -9.63
C ALA A 107 4.18 2.30 -8.15
N ILE A 108 3.16 2.08 -7.31
CA ILE A 108 3.34 1.86 -5.86
C ILE A 108 2.97 0.41 -5.53
N THR A 109 3.80 -0.25 -4.72
CA THR A 109 3.46 -1.54 -4.11
C THR A 109 3.44 -1.39 -2.59
N ILE A 110 2.35 -1.81 -1.95
CA ILE A 110 2.21 -1.90 -0.50
C ILE A 110 2.07 -3.38 -0.17
N SER A 111 3.08 -3.97 0.46
CA SER A 111 3.10 -5.41 0.70
C SER A 111 3.55 -5.83 2.08
N ASN A 112 3.16 -7.06 2.45
CA ASN A 112 3.57 -7.73 3.68
C ASN A 112 3.45 -6.85 4.92
N SER A 113 2.55 -5.87 4.94
CA SER A 113 2.44 -4.89 6.01
C SER A 113 1.25 -5.21 6.90
N TYR A 114 1.29 -4.72 8.13
CA TYR A 114 0.25 -4.91 9.12
C TYR A 114 -0.37 -3.56 9.48
N PHE A 115 -1.69 -3.48 9.37
CA PHE A 115 -2.47 -2.28 9.67
C PHE A 115 -3.42 -2.59 10.82
N SER A 116 -3.55 -1.67 11.78
CA SER A 116 -4.46 -1.86 12.92
C SER A 116 -4.89 -0.52 13.53
N ARG A 117 -5.98 -0.53 14.30
CA ARG A 117 -6.40 0.56 15.20
C ARG A 117 -6.42 1.92 14.52
N HIS A 118 -7.24 2.06 13.49
CA HIS A 118 -7.28 3.29 12.71
C HIS A 118 -8.55 3.43 11.88
N ASN A 119 -9.02 4.67 11.71
CA ASN A 119 -10.24 4.93 10.95
C ASN A 119 -9.97 4.95 9.43
N GLU A 120 -9.05 5.81 8.99
CA GLU A 120 -8.86 6.14 7.57
C GLU A 120 -7.57 5.50 7.04
N VAL A 121 -7.59 4.20 6.76
CA VAL A 121 -6.34 3.42 6.57
C VAL A 121 -5.51 3.89 5.38
N MET A 122 -6.07 3.88 4.17
CA MET A 122 -5.35 4.27 2.97
C MET A 122 -6.20 5.06 1.97
N LEU A 123 -5.74 6.26 1.60
CA LEU A 123 -6.36 7.08 0.56
C LEU A 123 -5.53 7.07 -0.73
N MET A 124 -6.14 6.61 -1.82
CA MET A 124 -5.50 6.56 -3.13
C MET A 124 -6.23 7.50 -4.10
N GLY A 125 -5.66 8.68 -4.28
CA GLY A 125 -6.25 9.83 -4.97
C GLY A 125 -7.13 10.67 -4.03
N HIS A 126 -7.00 12.00 -4.10
CA HIS A 126 -7.54 12.92 -3.08
C HIS A 126 -8.83 13.64 -3.46
N ARG A 127 -9.11 13.83 -4.76
CA ARG A 127 -10.28 14.54 -5.26
C ARG A 127 -10.82 13.87 -6.51
N ASP A 128 -12.13 13.94 -6.66
CA ASP A 128 -12.87 13.30 -7.76
C ASP A 128 -12.71 14.03 -9.11
N ASP A 129 -12.26 15.29 -9.09
CA ASP A 129 -12.00 16.10 -10.28
C ASP A 129 -10.50 16.15 -10.66
N TYR A 130 -9.64 15.46 -9.91
CA TYR A 130 -8.20 15.47 -10.14
C TYR A 130 -7.78 14.38 -11.14
N LEU A 131 -8.06 14.64 -12.42
CA LEU A 131 -7.82 13.72 -13.52
C LEU A 131 -6.39 13.15 -13.65
N PRO A 132 -5.29 13.80 -13.20
CA PRO A 132 -3.97 13.18 -13.23
C PRO A 132 -3.87 11.87 -12.42
N ASP A 133 -4.75 11.65 -11.44
CA ASP A 133 -4.82 10.39 -10.69
C ASP A 133 -5.32 9.21 -11.55
N SER A 134 -5.84 9.44 -12.77
CA SER A 134 -6.17 8.36 -13.73
C SER A 134 -4.96 7.52 -14.17
N GLY A 135 -3.75 8.08 -14.08
CA GLY A 135 -2.49 7.36 -14.33
C GLY A 135 -1.99 6.54 -13.13
N MET A 136 -2.67 6.59 -11.99
CA MET A 136 -2.28 5.89 -10.77
C MET A 136 -2.42 4.38 -10.95
N GLN A 137 -1.37 3.64 -10.57
CA GLN A 137 -1.35 2.19 -10.54
C GLN A 137 -0.76 1.73 -9.22
N ILE A 138 -1.55 1.03 -8.41
CA ILE A 138 -1.13 0.57 -7.08
C ILE A 138 -1.44 -0.91 -6.90
N THR A 139 -0.46 -1.65 -6.38
CA THR A 139 -0.63 -3.04 -5.93
C THR A 139 -0.63 -3.09 -4.40
N ILE A 140 -1.65 -3.72 -3.82
CA ILE A 140 -1.78 -3.95 -2.38
C ILE A 140 -1.79 -5.45 -2.19
N ALA A 141 -0.72 -6.01 -1.65
CA ALA A 141 -0.49 -7.46 -1.67
C ALA A 141 0.01 -8.05 -0.35
N PHE A 142 -0.51 -9.20 0.06
CA PHE A 142 0.00 -9.95 1.21
C PHE A 142 -0.04 -9.20 2.55
N ASN A 143 -0.85 -8.14 2.63
CA ASN A 143 -1.02 -7.37 3.86
C ASN A 143 -2.01 -8.08 4.79
N ARG A 144 -1.90 -7.74 6.07
CA ARG A 144 -2.91 -8.09 7.07
C ARG A 144 -3.56 -6.82 7.60
N PHE A 145 -4.85 -6.67 7.30
CA PHE A 145 -5.73 -5.64 7.85
C PHE A 145 -6.34 -6.20 9.13
N GLY A 146 -5.71 -5.82 10.25
CA GLY A 146 -5.92 -6.37 11.57
C GLY A 146 -7.09 -5.74 12.33
N GLU A 147 -6.92 -5.65 13.64
CA GLU A 147 -8.02 -5.23 14.53
C GLU A 147 -8.35 -3.74 14.43
N LYS A 148 -9.61 -3.41 14.74
CA LYS A 148 -10.09 -2.02 14.94
C LYS A 148 -9.77 -1.09 13.76
N LEU A 149 -9.92 -1.60 12.55
CA LEU A 149 -9.90 -0.80 11.34
C LEU A 149 -11.33 -0.43 10.96
N VAL A 150 -11.57 0.83 10.60
CA VAL A 150 -12.94 1.28 10.26
C VAL A 150 -13.19 1.15 8.76
N GLN A 151 -12.33 1.75 7.93
CA GLN A 151 -12.55 1.89 6.50
C GLN A 151 -11.27 2.14 5.67
N ARG A 152 -11.44 2.25 4.35
CA ARG A 152 -10.40 2.66 3.39
C ARG A 152 -9.21 1.69 3.28
N MET A 153 -9.46 0.41 3.03
CA MET A 153 -8.43 -0.61 2.86
C MET A 153 -8.39 -1.23 1.44
N PRO A 154 -8.26 -0.44 0.36
CA PRO A 154 -8.10 1.03 0.25
C PRO A 154 -9.41 1.80 -0.01
N ARG A 155 -9.35 3.14 0.01
CA ARG A 155 -10.28 4.01 -0.72
C ARG A 155 -9.63 4.58 -1.97
N CYS A 156 -10.23 4.33 -3.13
CA CYS A 156 -9.64 4.57 -4.45
C CYS A 156 -10.38 5.62 -5.26
N ARG A 157 -9.64 6.34 -6.13
CA ARG A 157 -10.18 7.23 -7.16
C ARG A 157 -9.44 7.07 -8.48
N HIS A 158 -10.18 7.10 -9.58
CA HIS A 158 -9.71 7.07 -10.98
C HIS A 158 -8.84 5.88 -11.42
N GLY A 159 -7.66 5.69 -10.81
CA GLY A 159 -6.62 4.79 -11.28
C GLY A 159 -6.95 3.30 -11.21
N TYR A 160 -5.91 2.50 -11.36
CA TYR A 160 -5.97 1.03 -11.33
C TYR A 160 -5.39 0.47 -10.04
N PHE A 161 -6.16 -0.40 -9.38
CA PHE A 161 -5.83 -0.96 -8.08
C PHE A 161 -5.91 -2.49 -8.12
N HIS A 162 -4.77 -3.13 -7.88
CA HIS A 162 -4.69 -4.58 -7.75
C HIS A 162 -4.58 -4.96 -6.27
N ILE A 163 -5.64 -5.53 -5.72
CA ILE A 163 -5.77 -5.91 -4.32
C ILE A 163 -5.72 -7.43 -4.26
N VAL A 164 -4.57 -7.98 -3.87
CA VAL A 164 -4.29 -9.40 -4.07
C VAL A 164 -3.75 -10.10 -2.83
N ASN A 165 -4.34 -11.23 -2.47
CA ASN A 165 -3.90 -12.08 -1.36
C ASN A 165 -3.69 -11.37 -0.01
N ASN A 166 -4.54 -10.40 0.32
CA ASN A 166 -4.58 -9.77 1.64
C ASN A 166 -5.54 -10.51 2.58
N ASP A 167 -5.29 -10.40 3.88
CA ASP A 167 -6.16 -10.93 4.95
C ASP A 167 -6.85 -9.78 5.68
N TYR A 168 -8.18 -9.75 5.62
CA TYR A 168 -9.03 -8.77 6.30
C TYR A 168 -9.74 -9.47 7.45
N THR A 169 -9.35 -9.14 8.68
CA THR A 169 -9.88 -9.83 9.88
C THR A 169 -11.16 -9.22 10.40
N GLU A 170 -11.29 -7.89 10.31
CA GLU A 170 -12.49 -7.13 10.61
C GLU A 170 -12.42 -5.74 9.96
N TRP A 171 -13.57 -5.12 9.78
CA TRP A 171 -13.74 -3.70 9.49
C TRP A 171 -14.98 -3.21 10.23
N GLU A 172 -15.09 -1.91 10.49
CA GLU A 172 -16.29 -1.37 11.15
C GLU A 172 -17.29 -0.74 10.17
N MET A 173 -16.86 -0.34 8.97
CA MET A 173 -17.73 0.30 7.98
C MET A 173 -17.68 -0.38 6.60
N TYR A 174 -16.51 -0.45 5.98
CA TYR A 174 -16.28 -1.18 4.73
C TYR A 174 -14.79 -1.52 4.58
N ALA A 175 -14.45 -2.52 3.77
CA ALA A 175 -13.04 -2.82 3.48
C ALA A 175 -12.54 -1.99 2.30
N ILE A 176 -13.14 -2.15 1.12
CA ILE A 176 -12.70 -1.51 -0.13
C ILE A 176 -13.74 -0.49 -0.55
N GLY A 177 -13.30 0.73 -0.88
CA GLY A 177 -14.21 1.75 -1.36
C GLY A 177 -13.62 2.65 -2.43
N GLY A 178 -14.44 3.57 -2.92
CA GLY A 178 -13.98 4.53 -3.91
C GLY A 178 -15.06 5.45 -4.45
N SER A 179 -14.60 6.50 -5.14
CA SER A 179 -15.39 7.46 -5.90
C SER A 179 -14.66 7.79 -7.20
N ALA A 180 -15.33 8.40 -8.18
CA ALA A 180 -14.73 8.81 -9.45
C ALA A 180 -14.12 7.66 -10.29
N ASN A 181 -14.88 6.56 -10.44
CA ASN A 181 -14.60 5.45 -11.36
C ASN A 181 -13.19 4.82 -11.27
N PRO A 182 -12.73 4.37 -10.09
CA PRO A 182 -11.51 3.58 -10.01
C PRO A 182 -11.74 2.18 -10.58
N THR A 183 -10.71 1.61 -11.22
CA THR A 183 -10.71 0.18 -11.56
C THR A 183 -10.13 -0.62 -10.39
N ILE A 184 -10.94 -1.49 -9.80
CA ILE A 184 -10.56 -2.30 -8.65
C ILE A 184 -10.57 -3.77 -9.01
N ASN A 185 -9.42 -4.41 -8.85
CA ASN A 185 -9.24 -5.84 -9.04
C ASN A 185 -8.93 -6.54 -7.71
N SER A 186 -9.93 -7.17 -7.08
CA SER A 186 -9.76 -7.99 -5.88
C SER A 186 -9.53 -9.46 -6.27
N GLN A 187 -8.37 -10.03 -5.92
CA GLN A 187 -8.07 -11.44 -6.23
C GLN A 187 -7.44 -12.21 -5.07
N GLY A 188 -8.01 -13.38 -4.75
CA GLY A 188 -7.43 -14.32 -3.80
C GLY A 188 -7.29 -13.80 -2.36
N ASN A 189 -8.02 -12.76 -1.96
CA ASN A 189 -8.06 -12.22 -0.60
C ASN A 189 -8.98 -13.04 0.31
N ARG A 190 -8.88 -12.83 1.62
CA ARG A 190 -9.86 -13.32 2.59
C ARG A 190 -10.52 -12.14 3.29
N TYR A 191 -11.85 -12.09 3.22
CA TYR A 191 -12.66 -11.08 3.90
C TYR A 191 -13.51 -11.74 4.98
N ARG A 192 -13.20 -11.45 6.24
CA ARG A 192 -14.02 -11.84 7.37
C ARG A 192 -14.84 -10.65 7.84
N ALA A 193 -16.12 -10.65 7.53
CA ALA A 193 -17.00 -9.57 7.96
C ALA A 193 -17.11 -9.53 9.50
N PRO A 194 -17.26 -8.34 10.10
CA PRO A 194 -17.56 -8.17 11.51
C PRO A 194 -18.92 -8.79 11.88
N PRO A 195 -19.24 -8.97 13.18
CA PRO A 195 -20.56 -9.43 13.60
C PRO A 195 -21.72 -8.50 13.19
N ASP A 196 -21.47 -7.20 13.04
CA ASP A 196 -22.50 -6.21 12.67
C ASP A 196 -23.16 -6.56 11.32
N PRO A 197 -24.50 -6.74 11.27
CA PRO A 197 -25.20 -7.01 10.02
C PRO A 197 -25.14 -5.86 9.00
N ASN A 198 -24.84 -4.62 9.42
CA ASN A 198 -24.75 -3.47 8.52
C ASN A 198 -23.38 -3.33 7.85
N ALA A 199 -22.38 -4.11 8.29
CA ALA A 199 -21.01 -4.06 7.80
C ALA A 199 -20.61 -5.37 7.09
N LYS A 200 -21.56 -6.02 6.40
CA LYS A 200 -21.32 -7.27 5.65
C LYS A 200 -20.78 -7.03 4.25
N GLU A 201 -21.13 -5.90 3.64
CA GLU A 201 -20.62 -5.56 2.32
C GLU A 201 -19.14 -5.17 2.43
N VAL A 202 -18.29 -5.85 1.65
CA VAL A 202 -16.85 -5.55 1.53
C VAL A 202 -16.64 -4.20 0.84
N THR A 203 -17.50 -3.90 -0.13
CA THR A 203 -17.40 -2.78 -1.05
C THR A 203 -18.20 -1.56 -0.57
N LYS A 204 -17.72 -0.35 -0.90
CA LYS A 204 -18.49 0.89 -0.72
C LYS A 204 -18.21 1.90 -1.82
N ARG A 205 -19.20 2.17 -2.68
CA ARG A 205 -19.18 3.31 -3.59
C ARG A 205 -19.62 4.56 -2.82
N ILE A 206 -18.82 5.62 -2.88
CA ILE A 206 -18.99 6.81 -2.05
C ILE A 206 -19.72 7.89 -2.85
N GLU A 207 -20.89 8.30 -2.35
CA GLU A 207 -21.67 9.45 -2.88
C GLU A 207 -21.97 9.34 -4.39
N THR A 208 -22.27 8.13 -4.87
CA THR A 208 -22.54 7.87 -6.29
C THR A 208 -23.80 7.05 -6.46
N ASP A 209 -24.65 7.44 -7.40
CA ASP A 209 -25.87 6.74 -7.74
C ASP A 209 -25.58 5.40 -8.44
N GLU A 210 -26.44 4.40 -8.21
CA GLU A 210 -26.26 3.05 -8.77
C GLU A 210 -26.23 3.02 -10.30
N GLU A 211 -26.98 3.90 -10.95
CA GLU A 211 -26.95 4.06 -12.41
C GLU A 211 -25.56 4.47 -12.92
N GLU A 212 -24.80 5.25 -12.13
CA GLU A 212 -23.46 5.71 -12.51
C GLU A 212 -22.39 4.67 -12.17
N TRP A 213 -22.38 4.14 -10.95
CA TRP A 213 -21.29 3.25 -10.54
C TRP A 213 -21.39 1.83 -11.12
N ASN A 214 -22.55 1.42 -11.63
CA ASN A 214 -22.71 0.12 -12.29
C ASN A 214 -21.77 -0.07 -13.50
N GLU A 215 -21.35 1.03 -14.14
CA GLU A 215 -20.37 1.02 -15.23
C GLU A 215 -18.92 0.89 -14.75
N TRP A 216 -18.65 1.07 -13.45
CA TRP A 216 -17.30 1.04 -12.89
C TRP A 216 -16.78 -0.39 -12.81
N ASN A 217 -15.49 -0.58 -13.08
CA ASN A 217 -14.88 -1.91 -13.15
C ASN A 217 -14.39 -2.38 -11.77
N TRP A 218 -15.27 -2.99 -10.98
CA TRP A 218 -14.96 -3.57 -9.67
C TRP A 218 -15.17 -5.07 -9.71
N ARG A 219 -14.09 -5.84 -9.60
CA ARG A 219 -14.11 -7.30 -9.73
C ARG A 219 -13.57 -8.00 -8.50
N THR A 220 -14.07 -9.22 -8.30
CA THR A 220 -13.63 -10.17 -7.28
C THR A 220 -13.38 -11.52 -7.97
N GLU A 221 -12.24 -12.15 -7.69
CA GLU A 221 -11.89 -13.46 -8.23
C GLU A 221 -11.12 -14.30 -7.20
N GLY A 222 -11.63 -15.49 -6.89
CA GLY A 222 -10.95 -16.41 -5.95
C GLY A 222 -10.86 -15.92 -4.51
N ASP A 223 -11.56 -14.83 -4.16
CA ASP A 223 -11.67 -14.33 -2.78
C ASP A 223 -12.47 -15.29 -1.90
N ILE A 224 -12.09 -15.42 -0.63
CA ILE A 224 -12.86 -16.16 0.39
C ILE A 224 -13.63 -15.16 1.25
N LEU A 225 -14.95 -15.27 1.19
CA LEU A 225 -15.90 -14.43 1.94
C LEU A 225 -16.40 -15.21 3.18
N VAL A 226 -16.16 -14.67 4.36
CA VAL A 226 -16.43 -15.33 5.65
C VAL A 226 -17.39 -14.50 6.49
N ASN A 227 -18.20 -15.17 7.32
CA ASN A 227 -19.12 -14.54 8.26
C ASN A 227 -20.19 -13.64 7.60
N GLY A 228 -20.68 -14.05 6.43
CA GLY A 228 -21.68 -13.31 5.67
C GLY A 228 -21.12 -12.13 4.88
N ALA A 229 -19.78 -11.99 4.78
CA ALA A 229 -19.18 -11.04 3.87
C ALA A 229 -19.68 -11.25 2.44
N PHE A 230 -19.91 -10.17 1.70
CA PHE A 230 -20.17 -10.24 0.28
C PHE A 230 -19.53 -9.07 -0.45
N PHE A 231 -19.18 -9.30 -1.71
CA PHE A 231 -18.62 -8.30 -2.60
C PHE A 231 -19.64 -8.04 -3.70
N VAL A 232 -19.98 -6.78 -3.97
CA VAL A 232 -20.87 -6.41 -5.08
C VAL A 232 -19.98 -6.01 -6.26
N PRO A 233 -19.84 -6.84 -7.32
CA PRO A 233 -19.07 -6.48 -8.51
C PRO A 233 -19.84 -5.53 -9.43
N SER A 234 -19.13 -4.86 -10.33
CA SER A 234 -19.69 -4.00 -11.38
C SER A 234 -18.78 -3.94 -12.61
N GLY A 235 -19.30 -3.40 -13.72
CA GLY A 235 -18.59 -3.32 -15.00
C GLY A 235 -18.77 -4.56 -15.89
N GLU A 236 -18.63 -4.36 -17.20
CA GLU A 236 -18.69 -5.47 -18.17
C GLU A 236 -17.42 -6.33 -18.12
N GLY A 237 -17.59 -7.65 -18.09
CA GLY A 237 -16.55 -8.67 -17.87
C GLY A 237 -15.46 -8.77 -18.96
N LEU A 238 -14.69 -7.70 -19.16
CA LEU A 238 -13.51 -7.67 -20.03
C LEU A 238 -12.31 -8.34 -19.34
N ALA A 239 -12.39 -9.65 -19.15
CA ALA A 239 -11.29 -10.46 -18.60
C ALA A 239 -9.96 -10.31 -19.39
N ALA A 240 -10.03 -10.08 -20.72
CA ALA A 240 -8.88 -10.20 -21.62
C ALA A 240 -7.93 -8.97 -21.71
N LEU A 241 -8.36 -7.78 -21.27
CA LEU A 241 -7.52 -6.57 -21.36
C LEU A 241 -6.53 -6.43 -20.20
N TYR A 242 -6.82 -7.07 -19.06
CA TYR A 242 -6.10 -6.86 -17.79
C TYR A 242 -5.02 -7.90 -17.48
N ASP A 243 -4.90 -8.97 -18.28
CA ASP A 243 -3.77 -9.92 -18.20
C ASP A 243 -2.40 -9.21 -18.40
N LYS A 244 -2.40 -8.03 -19.04
CA LYS A 244 -1.20 -7.18 -19.20
C LYS A 244 -0.90 -6.26 -18.01
N ALA A 245 -1.78 -6.18 -17.02
CA ALA A 245 -1.67 -5.31 -15.84
C ALA A 245 -1.54 -6.09 -14.52
N SER A 246 -1.36 -7.41 -14.57
CA SER A 246 -1.07 -8.19 -13.36
C SER A 246 0.40 -7.98 -12.95
N SER A 247 0.60 -7.33 -11.80
CA SER A 247 1.93 -7.21 -11.16
C SER A 247 2.40 -8.54 -10.57
N VAL A 248 1.45 -9.41 -10.19
CA VAL A 248 1.66 -10.74 -9.63
C VAL A 248 0.45 -11.63 -9.93
N GLU A 249 0.66 -12.91 -10.18
CA GLU A 249 -0.45 -13.87 -10.31
C GLU A 249 -1.08 -14.17 -8.93
N PRO A 250 -2.41 -14.11 -8.78
CA PRO A 250 -3.06 -14.38 -7.51
C PRO A 250 -2.90 -15.84 -7.10
N LYS A 251 -2.52 -16.07 -5.84
CA LYS A 251 -2.53 -17.41 -5.23
C LYS A 251 -3.92 -17.73 -4.68
N SER A 252 -4.19 -19.01 -4.44
CA SER A 252 -5.45 -19.41 -3.79
C SER A 252 -5.56 -18.79 -2.39
N ALA A 253 -6.70 -18.16 -2.10
CA ALA A 253 -7.01 -17.61 -0.79
C ALA A 253 -6.99 -18.66 0.34
N LYS A 254 -6.99 -19.96 0.01
CA LYS A 254 -6.81 -21.04 0.99
C LYS A 254 -5.46 -20.97 1.70
N PHE A 255 -4.46 -20.34 1.10
CA PHE A 255 -3.13 -20.14 1.67
C PHE A 255 -2.95 -18.77 2.33
N ILE A 256 -4.03 -18.01 2.59
CA ILE A 256 -3.90 -16.67 3.18
C ILE A 256 -3.14 -16.69 4.52
N ASP A 257 -3.34 -17.73 5.33
CA ASP A 257 -2.64 -17.85 6.61
C ASP A 257 -1.13 -18.02 6.43
N GLU A 258 -0.66 -18.74 5.41
CA GLU A 258 0.76 -18.81 5.03
C GLU A 258 1.26 -17.50 4.41
N LEU A 259 0.49 -16.94 3.47
CA LEU A 259 0.90 -15.78 2.67
C LEU A 259 1.06 -14.53 3.52
N THR A 260 0.22 -14.36 4.54
CA THR A 260 0.22 -13.19 5.43
C THR A 260 0.81 -13.49 6.81
N ARG A 261 1.40 -14.68 7.02
CA ARG A 261 1.97 -15.11 8.32
C ARG A 261 3.01 -14.17 8.89
N ASN A 262 3.76 -13.52 8.01
CA ASN A 262 4.88 -12.63 8.36
C ASN A 262 4.58 -11.15 8.10
N ALA A 263 3.36 -10.79 7.70
CA ALA A 263 2.93 -9.40 7.55
C ALA A 263 3.27 -8.54 8.80
N GLY A 264 3.65 -7.28 8.61
CA GLY A 264 4.21 -6.42 9.66
C GLY A 264 5.73 -6.50 9.72
N VAL A 265 6.34 -5.95 10.77
CA VAL A 265 7.79 -5.93 10.91
C VAL A 265 8.39 -7.34 11.10
N LEU A 266 9.57 -7.55 10.55
CA LEU A 266 10.42 -8.72 10.70
C LEU A 266 11.21 -8.65 12.01
N GLY A 267 11.25 -9.77 12.74
CA GLY A 267 12.09 -9.93 13.93
C GLY A 267 11.57 -9.20 15.18
N GLY A 268 10.38 -8.61 15.13
CA GLY A 268 9.71 -7.94 16.23
C GLY A 268 8.21 -8.26 16.29
N PRO A 269 7.52 -7.86 17.37
CA PRO A 269 6.07 -7.97 17.42
C PRO A 269 5.43 -7.09 16.35
N ARG A 270 4.32 -7.54 15.77
CA ARG A 270 3.53 -6.74 14.80
C ARG A 270 2.82 -5.57 15.45
N ASP A 271 2.37 -5.79 16.69
CA ASP A 271 1.65 -4.83 17.52
C ASP A 271 2.59 -4.12 18.49
N ASN A 272 2.29 -2.87 18.82
CA ASN A 272 3.13 -2.02 19.67
C ASN A 272 3.06 -2.35 21.17
N GLY A 273 2.55 -3.52 21.59
CA GLY A 273 2.68 -4.11 22.94
C GLY A 273 2.25 -3.27 24.16
N ALA A 274 1.74 -2.06 23.97
CA ALA A 274 1.54 -1.06 25.02
C ALA A 274 0.06 -0.71 25.17
N TYR A 275 -0.77 -1.66 25.62
CA TYR A 275 -2.02 -1.33 26.30
C TYR A 275 -2.36 -2.42 27.33
N PRO A 276 -2.58 -2.06 28.61
CA PRO A 276 -3.05 -3.01 29.62
C PRO A 276 -4.53 -3.28 29.37
N GLY A 277 -4.90 -4.46 28.86
CA GLY A 277 -6.33 -4.81 28.81
C GLY A 277 -6.78 -5.97 27.93
N THR A 278 -5.96 -6.51 27.03
CA THR A 278 -6.37 -7.67 26.20
C THR A 278 -5.55 -8.90 26.54
N ASN A 279 -6.12 -9.74 27.40
CA ASN A 279 -5.74 -11.14 27.51
C ASN A 279 -6.17 -11.85 26.22
N ASP A 280 -5.38 -11.74 25.15
CA ASP A 280 -5.43 -12.74 24.10
C ASP A 280 -4.70 -13.98 24.61
N GLY A 281 -5.50 -14.97 25.00
CA GLY A 281 -5.08 -16.31 25.38
C GLY A 281 -4.47 -17.05 24.19
N GLY A 282 -3.30 -16.60 23.75
CA GLY A 282 -2.41 -17.36 22.89
C GLY A 282 -1.82 -18.51 23.69
N PHE A 283 -2.29 -19.73 23.39
CA PHE A 283 -1.79 -20.99 23.92
C PHE A 283 -0.25 -21.01 24.01
N ALA A 284 0.27 -20.86 25.22
CA ALA A 284 1.61 -21.26 25.56
C ALA A 284 1.67 -22.79 25.56
N ALA A 285 2.12 -23.39 24.47
CA ALA A 285 2.53 -24.79 24.47
C ALA A 285 3.89 -24.91 25.17
N GLY A 286 3.85 -24.89 26.50
CA GLY A 286 4.94 -25.34 27.37
C GLY A 286 4.64 -26.73 27.92
N GLY A 287 5.56 -27.67 27.72
CA GLY A 287 5.56 -28.99 28.34
C GLY A 287 5.54 -30.14 27.31
N GLY A 288 6.48 -31.08 27.28
CA GLY A 288 7.57 -31.35 28.21
C GLY A 288 8.64 -32.21 27.55
N GLY A 289 9.82 -32.20 28.15
CA GLY A 289 10.96 -32.96 27.70
C GLY A 289 10.75 -34.47 27.79
N MET A 290 11.22 -35.17 26.77
CA MET A 290 11.77 -36.51 26.93
C MET A 290 13.20 -36.48 26.40
N ALA A 291 14.13 -36.80 27.28
CA ALA A 291 15.51 -37.09 26.95
C ALA A 291 15.57 -38.43 26.22
N ILE A 292 16.22 -38.45 25.05
CA ILE A 292 16.83 -39.65 24.50
C ILE A 292 18.27 -39.30 24.16
N ASP A 293 19.16 -39.93 24.91
CA ASP A 293 20.60 -40.04 24.69
C ASP A 293 20.89 -41.00 23.52
N GLY A 294 21.97 -40.74 22.77
CA GLY A 294 22.41 -41.58 21.66
C GLY A 294 23.18 -40.81 20.60
N GLY A 295 24.50 -40.73 20.78
CA GLY A 295 25.42 -40.03 19.87
C GLY A 295 25.75 -40.75 18.56
N GLY A 296 26.64 -40.11 17.78
CA GLY A 296 27.29 -40.69 16.60
C GLY A 296 27.19 -39.78 15.38
N GLY A 297 28.35 -39.36 14.85
CA GLY A 297 28.47 -38.39 13.76
C GLY A 297 28.25 -38.94 12.35
N GLY A 298 28.39 -38.05 11.36
CA GLY A 298 28.43 -38.38 9.94
C GLY A 298 27.68 -37.36 9.09
N GLY A 299 28.41 -36.62 8.25
CA GLY A 299 27.86 -35.57 7.40
C GLY A 299 27.06 -36.08 6.20
N GLY A 300 26.38 -35.14 5.53
CA GLY A 300 25.82 -35.34 4.20
C GLY A 300 24.44 -34.74 3.98
N SER A 301 24.39 -33.70 3.14
CA SER A 301 23.29 -33.28 2.24
C SER A 301 21.90 -32.92 2.77
N GLY A 302 21.47 -31.70 2.42
CA GLY A 302 20.12 -31.44 1.91
C GLY A 302 19.16 -30.68 2.84
N ALA A 303 18.89 -29.41 2.52
CA ALA A 303 17.57 -28.77 2.59
C ALA A 303 17.66 -27.26 2.25
N SER A 304 18.16 -26.91 1.06
CA SER A 304 17.85 -25.61 0.46
C SER A 304 16.49 -25.74 -0.23
N GLY A 305 15.42 -25.48 0.52
CA GLY A 305 14.04 -25.64 0.04
C GLY A 305 13.13 -24.50 0.50
N PHE A 306 12.53 -23.83 -0.49
CA PHE A 306 11.26 -23.09 -0.44
C PHE A 306 11.23 -21.56 -0.28
N LEU A 307 12.34 -20.85 -0.08
CA LEU A 307 12.32 -19.37 0.02
C LEU A 307 13.34 -18.64 -0.86
N GLY A 308 13.89 -19.32 -1.87
CA GLY A 308 14.77 -18.71 -2.86
C GLY A 308 14.06 -18.52 -4.20
N MET A 309 14.11 -17.30 -4.73
CA MET A 309 13.70 -16.87 -6.08
C MET A 309 12.27 -16.35 -6.25
N VAL A 310 12.03 -15.11 -5.83
CA VAL A 310 11.00 -14.24 -6.45
C VAL A 310 11.56 -12.82 -6.57
N PHE A 311 12.66 -12.62 -7.32
CA PHE A 311 13.03 -11.33 -7.92
C PHE A 311 13.99 -11.60 -9.07
N GLY A 312 13.44 -12.05 -10.20
CA GLY A 312 14.17 -12.15 -11.47
C GLY A 312 13.85 -10.95 -12.33
N GLY A 313 14.73 -9.94 -12.33
CA GLY A 313 14.70 -8.83 -13.28
C GLY A 313 15.00 -9.34 -14.70
N GLY A 314 13.99 -9.85 -15.39
CA GLY A 314 14.07 -10.38 -16.74
C GLY A 314 13.79 -9.34 -17.82
N ALA A 315 14.36 -8.14 -17.74
CA ALA A 315 14.39 -7.24 -18.88
C ALA A 315 15.55 -7.68 -19.80
N ARG A 316 15.25 -8.12 -21.02
CA ARG A 316 16.28 -8.37 -22.04
C ARG A 316 17.02 -7.06 -22.34
N PRO A 317 18.36 -7.07 -22.51
CA PRO A 317 19.06 -5.90 -23.04
C PRO A 317 18.54 -5.58 -24.43
N LEU A 318 18.30 -4.30 -24.71
CA LEU A 318 18.01 -3.84 -26.07
C LEU A 318 19.17 -4.22 -27.00
N PRO A 319 18.91 -4.71 -28.22
CA PRO A 319 19.98 -4.96 -29.19
C PRO A 319 20.65 -3.63 -29.54
N SER A 320 21.98 -3.61 -29.48
CA SER A 320 22.78 -2.51 -30.00
C SER A 320 22.55 -2.38 -31.52
N GLY A 321 21.88 -1.31 -31.94
CA GLY A 321 21.76 -0.93 -33.34
C GLY A 321 20.33 -0.70 -33.79
N PHE A 322 19.72 0.41 -33.38
CA PHE A 322 18.58 0.99 -34.08
C PHE A 322 18.76 2.51 -34.10
N GLN A 323 19.13 3.05 -35.28
CA GLN A 323 19.17 4.49 -35.52
C GLN A 323 17.73 5.02 -35.54
N LEU A 324 17.40 5.90 -34.60
CA LEU A 324 16.17 6.67 -34.62
C LEU A 324 16.29 7.77 -35.69
N LEU A 325 15.62 7.59 -36.82
CA LEU A 325 15.25 8.69 -37.71
C LEU A 325 14.06 9.43 -37.08
N LEU A 326 14.34 10.59 -36.48
CA LEU A 326 13.33 11.56 -36.06
C LEU A 326 12.71 12.24 -37.30
N PRO A 327 11.38 12.23 -37.49
CA PRO A 327 10.76 13.19 -38.37
C PRO A 327 10.63 14.53 -37.64
N LEU A 328 11.35 15.55 -38.13
CA LEU A 328 11.13 16.95 -37.79
C LEU A 328 9.73 17.37 -38.25
N PHE A 329 8.80 17.58 -37.32
CA PHE A 329 7.62 18.40 -37.58
C PHE A 329 7.99 19.87 -37.34
N VAL A 330 8.12 20.62 -38.44
CA VAL A 330 8.26 22.08 -38.45
C VAL A 330 6.88 22.69 -38.28
N ILE A 331 6.62 23.36 -37.16
CA ILE A 331 5.43 24.20 -36.95
C ILE A 331 5.79 25.62 -37.40
N PHE A 332 5.20 26.08 -38.50
CA PHE A 332 5.27 27.47 -38.95
C PHE A 332 4.29 28.33 -38.14
N PHE A 333 4.81 29.27 -37.35
CA PHE A 333 4.04 30.39 -36.80
C PHE A 333 3.94 31.50 -37.86
N PHE A 334 2.73 31.78 -38.37
CA PHE A 334 2.46 32.99 -39.13
C PHE A 334 2.11 34.13 -38.15
N SER A 335 3.00 35.12 -38.06
CA SER A 335 2.70 36.44 -37.49
C SER A 335 2.07 37.30 -38.59
N SER A 336 0.82 37.72 -38.41
CA SER A 336 0.19 38.76 -39.22
C SER A 336 -0.03 39.99 -38.35
N MET A 337 0.95 40.89 -38.33
CA MET A 337 0.78 42.26 -37.87
C MET A 337 -0.04 43.03 -38.91
N TYR A 338 -1.23 43.46 -38.51
CA TYR A 338 -1.96 44.52 -39.19
C TYR A 338 -1.22 45.85 -39.00
N LEU A 339 -0.67 46.39 -40.08
CA LEU A 339 -0.42 47.81 -40.26
C LEU A 339 -1.60 48.38 -41.08
N TYR A 340 -2.22 49.46 -40.59
CA TYR A 340 -2.85 50.45 -41.45
C TYR A 340 -2.30 51.84 -41.13
N PRO A 341 -2.14 52.73 -42.14
CA PRO A 341 -1.36 53.95 -42.03
C PRO A 341 -2.21 55.22 -41.88
N LEU A 342 -1.49 56.27 -41.44
CA LEU A 342 -1.81 57.72 -41.35
C LEU A 342 -2.70 58.17 -40.20
#